data_AF-N9PZD5-F1
#
_entry.id   AF-N9PZD5-F1
#
_cell.length_a   1.000
_cell.length_b   1.000
_cell.length_c   1.000
_cell.angle_alpha   90.00
_cell.angle_beta   90.00
_cell.angle_gamma   90.00
#
_symmetry.space_group_name_H-M   'P 1'
#
loop_
_entity.id
_entity.type
_entity.pdbx_description
1 polymer ?
#
loop_
_entity_poly.entity_id
_entity_poly.type
_entity_poly.pdbx_seq_one_letter_code
_entity_poly.pdbx_strand_id
1 'polypeptide(L)'
;MFAPNFSFEQEQQFFLDIQQSIENKSFDRLILSRYKGDLAQLEKMTFRMIELQGQATLSCLYHHTTQDITKNYSITEGLEKIAELLAQSKQANLFTLNQDIQLKKNKKKAMLNSQKKQAATDKVEQQQHNREKQRYVQQQSPFLKHLGITDEKGQIVPSMARKWKQINKFIEIFSNAYEQIDASQQELNIVDFGSGKGYLTFALYDYLQAQQKTPLITGVELRSNLVEFCQNIADQVGFNHLDFFEGDVRTYHPEKLDVMIALHACDIATDFAIHTGIRLNASMIMCAPCCHKELRPQLQSPEVLQPMLQFGIHAGQQAEMLTDTLRALLLKAYGYETKVFEFVSLEHTSKNKMILATKRKDILQPDAKIMQQIQALKAMYGIEKQSLELLLQDQMPVENIGCKC
;
A
#
# COMPACT_ATOMS: atom_id res chain seq x y z
N MET A 1 10.19 -6.45 44.61
CA MET A 1 10.09 -7.66 43.79
C MET A 1 8.61 -7.97 43.67
N PHE A 2 7.99 -7.62 42.55
CA PHE A 2 6.56 -7.82 42.32
C PHE A 2 6.31 -9.31 42.05
N ALA A 3 5.52 -9.98 42.89
CA ALA A 3 5.16 -11.39 42.76
C ALA A 3 3.64 -11.48 42.52
N PRO A 4 3.20 -11.59 41.25
CA PRO A 4 1.78 -11.67 40.96
C PRO A 4 1.18 -12.98 41.49
N ASN A 5 0.00 -12.88 42.11
CA ASN A 5 -0.73 -14.05 42.62
C ASN A 5 -1.72 -14.55 41.55
N PHE A 6 -1.33 -15.58 40.79
CA PHE A 6 -2.19 -16.19 39.78
C PHE A 6 -2.95 -17.40 40.33
N SER A 7 -4.12 -17.68 39.74
CA SER A 7 -4.99 -18.78 40.20
C SER A 7 -4.54 -20.16 39.70
N PHE A 8 -3.75 -20.21 38.63
CA PHE A 8 -3.24 -21.44 38.04
C PHE A 8 -1.73 -21.36 37.75
N GLU A 9 -1.02 -22.47 37.94
CA GLU A 9 0.41 -22.58 37.60
C GLU A 9 0.70 -22.23 36.13
N GLN A 10 -0.24 -22.54 35.21
CA GLN A 10 -0.11 -22.21 33.79
C GLN A 10 -0.07 -20.69 33.54
N GLU A 11 -0.75 -19.88 34.36
CA GLU A 11 -0.69 -18.42 34.25
C GLU A 11 0.67 -17.90 34.74
N GLN A 12 1.18 -18.47 35.83
CA GLN A 12 2.49 -18.13 36.34
C GLN A 12 3.59 -18.49 35.33
N GLN A 13 3.51 -19.67 34.73
CA GLN A 13 4.42 -20.08 33.65
C GLN A 13 4.33 -19.13 32.45
N PHE A 14 3.12 -18.80 32.00
CA PHE A 14 2.94 -17.86 30.88
C PHE A 14 3.50 -16.46 31.20
N PHE A 15 3.35 -15.99 32.44
CA PHE A 15 3.92 -14.72 32.86
C PHE A 15 5.46 -14.75 32.90
N LEU A 16 6.05 -15.85 33.36
CA LEU A 16 7.50 -16.06 33.29
C LEU A 16 7.98 -16.09 31.83
N ASP A 17 7.24 -16.72 30.92
CA ASP A 17 7.58 -16.73 29.49
C ASP A 17 7.56 -15.31 28.89
N ILE A 18 6.64 -14.44 29.33
CA ILE A 18 6.62 -13.02 28.95
C ILE A 18 7.89 -12.32 29.45
N GLN A 19 8.21 -12.45 30.74
CA GLN A 19 9.40 -11.83 31.33
C GLN A 19 10.67 -12.28 30.61
N GLN A 20 10.83 -13.58 30.42
CA GLN A 20 11.98 -14.16 29.73
C GLN A 20 12.07 -13.68 28.28
N SER A 21 10.93 -13.55 27.58
CA SER A 21 10.93 -13.06 26.20
C SER A 21 11.32 -11.58 26.07
N ILE A 22 11.03 -10.76 27.08
CA ILE A 22 11.47 -9.36 27.12
C ILE A 22 12.95 -9.29 27.44
N GLU A 23 13.42 -10.06 28.44
CA GLU A 23 14.84 -10.11 28.85
C GLU A 23 15.75 -10.61 27.74
N ASN A 24 15.37 -11.69 27.06
CA ASN A 24 16.12 -12.23 25.92
C ASN A 24 15.83 -11.49 24.59
N LYS A 25 15.03 -10.42 24.65
CA LYS A 25 14.66 -9.57 23.52
C LYS A 25 14.05 -10.33 22.33
N SER A 26 13.31 -11.40 22.59
CA SER A 26 12.54 -12.16 21.60
C SER A 26 11.05 -11.81 21.58
N PHE A 27 10.58 -10.95 22.48
CA PHE A 27 9.20 -10.48 22.56
C PHE A 27 8.82 -9.67 21.30
N ASP A 28 7.81 -10.14 20.55
CA ASP A 28 7.23 -9.40 19.41
C ASP A 28 5.97 -8.64 19.85
N ARG A 29 4.98 -9.37 20.37
CA ARG A 29 3.77 -8.77 20.95
C ARG A 29 3.07 -9.72 21.92
N LEU A 30 2.33 -9.15 22.87
CA LEU A 30 1.39 -9.86 23.72
C LEU A 30 -0.03 -9.36 23.46
N ILE A 31 -0.98 -10.28 23.39
CA ILE A 31 -2.40 -9.97 23.25
C ILE A 31 -3.14 -10.57 24.43
N LEU A 32 -3.86 -9.75 25.17
CA LEU A 32 -4.82 -10.16 26.20
C LEU A 32 -6.23 -9.93 25.67
N SER A 33 -7.11 -10.93 25.76
CA SER A 33 -8.47 -10.84 25.22
C SER A 33 -9.50 -11.53 26.11
N ARG A 34 -10.78 -11.23 25.85
CA ARG A 34 -11.90 -11.65 26.70
C ARG A 34 -11.71 -11.17 28.14
N TYR A 35 -11.41 -9.88 28.27
CA TYR A 35 -11.27 -9.20 29.55
C TYR A 35 -12.59 -9.22 30.33
N LYS A 36 -12.51 -9.39 31.65
CA LYS A 36 -13.66 -9.50 32.56
C LYS A 36 -13.47 -8.71 33.87
N GLY A 37 -12.59 -7.70 33.86
CA GLY A 37 -12.43 -6.77 34.99
C GLY A 37 -13.30 -5.53 34.85
N ASP A 38 -12.97 -4.50 35.63
CA ASP A 38 -13.82 -3.33 35.86
C ASP A 38 -13.73 -2.24 34.76
N LEU A 39 -12.76 -2.36 33.84
CA LEU A 39 -12.65 -1.44 32.72
C LEU A 39 -13.81 -1.66 31.73
N ALA A 40 -14.77 -0.74 31.74
CA ALA A 40 -15.96 -0.79 30.90
C ALA A 40 -15.61 -0.86 29.41
N GLN A 41 -16.33 -1.72 28.69
CA GLN A 41 -16.23 -1.87 27.22
C GLN A 41 -14.84 -2.24 26.70
N LEU A 42 -13.91 -2.67 27.56
CA LEU A 42 -12.58 -3.11 27.13
C LEU A 42 -12.66 -4.54 26.57
N GLU A 43 -12.28 -4.72 25.31
CA GLU A 43 -12.39 -6.00 24.63
C GLU A 43 -11.05 -6.75 24.58
N LYS A 44 -9.97 -6.00 24.33
CA LYS A 44 -8.64 -6.54 24.05
C LYS A 44 -7.56 -5.52 24.42
N MET A 45 -6.41 -6.02 24.85
CA MET A 45 -5.19 -5.23 25.02
C MET A 45 -4.06 -5.83 24.21
N THR A 46 -3.27 -4.98 23.55
CA THR A 46 -2.10 -5.40 22.78
C THR A 46 -0.87 -4.67 23.30
N PHE A 47 0.12 -5.42 23.77
CA PHE A 47 1.41 -4.91 24.23
C PHE A 47 2.48 -5.10 23.16
N ARG A 48 3.30 -4.07 22.96
CA ARG A 48 4.50 -4.11 22.11
C ARG A 48 5.64 -3.36 22.79
N MET A 49 6.87 -3.82 22.54
CA MET A 49 8.07 -3.08 22.91
C MET A 49 8.25 -1.91 21.93
N ILE A 50 8.44 -0.71 22.45
CA ILE A 50 8.78 0.49 21.70
C ILE A 50 9.94 1.21 22.37
N GLU A 51 10.57 2.13 21.64
CA GLU A 51 11.59 3.01 22.18
C GLU A 51 11.04 4.44 22.25
N LEU A 52 11.11 5.06 23.42
CA LEU A 52 10.73 6.44 23.65
C LEU A 52 11.90 7.16 24.29
N GLN A 53 12.38 8.23 23.65
CA GLN A 53 13.50 9.04 24.14
C GLN A 53 14.76 8.20 24.50
N GLY A 54 15.04 7.14 23.74
CA GLY A 54 16.19 6.26 23.97
C GLY A 54 15.98 5.16 25.00
N GLN A 55 14.78 5.02 25.58
CA GLN A 55 14.46 4.01 26.58
C GLN A 55 13.44 2.99 26.07
N ALA A 56 13.71 1.71 26.34
CA ALA A 56 12.78 0.63 26.06
C ALA A 56 11.54 0.74 26.96
N THR A 57 10.36 0.78 26.33
CA THR A 57 9.07 0.94 27.01
C THR A 57 8.06 -0.05 26.44
N LEU A 58 7.10 -0.46 27.27
CA LEU A 58 5.97 -1.28 26.86
C LEU A 58 4.79 -0.39 26.49
N SER A 59 4.46 -0.34 25.20
CA SER A 59 3.25 0.31 24.72
C SER A 59 2.08 -0.65 24.77
N CYS A 60 1.00 -0.25 25.46
CA CYS A 60 -0.25 -0.97 25.55
C CYS A 60 -1.35 -0.22 24.80
N LEU A 61 -1.90 -0.86 23.78
CA LEU A 61 -3.12 -0.44 23.09
C LEU A 61 -4.32 -1.12 23.76
N TYR A 62 -5.18 -0.33 24.39
CA TYR A 62 -6.47 -0.72 24.95
C TYR A 62 -7.55 -0.52 23.87
N HIS A 63 -8.09 -1.63 23.37
CA HIS A 63 -9.16 -1.62 22.37
C HIS A 63 -10.52 -1.72 23.08
N HIS A 64 -11.23 -0.60 23.13
CA HIS A 64 -12.61 -0.55 23.61
C HIS A 64 -13.57 -0.61 22.42
N THR A 65 -14.84 -0.94 22.69
CA THR A 65 -15.88 -1.04 21.65
C THR A 65 -16.02 0.22 20.78
N THR A 66 -15.74 1.41 21.32
CA THR A 66 -15.93 2.70 20.63
C THR A 66 -14.64 3.48 20.39
N GLN A 67 -13.51 3.08 21.00
CA GLN A 67 -12.28 3.85 20.93
C GLN A 67 -11.04 3.03 21.32
N ASP A 68 -9.90 3.47 20.81
CA ASP A 68 -8.60 2.90 21.12
C ASP A 68 -7.77 3.89 21.96
N ILE A 69 -7.24 3.42 23.09
CA ILE A 69 -6.41 4.23 23.99
C ILE A 69 -5.02 3.60 24.04
N THR A 70 -3.98 4.37 23.72
CA THR A 70 -2.58 3.92 23.87
C THR A 70 -1.97 4.51 25.14
N LYS A 71 -1.33 3.65 25.95
CA LYS A 71 -0.53 4.07 27.11
C LYS A 71 0.84 3.41 27.05
N ASN A 72 1.87 4.15 27.43
CA ASN A 72 3.24 3.65 27.45
C ASN A 72 3.70 3.51 28.90
N TYR A 73 4.34 2.39 29.20
CA TYR A 73 4.81 2.03 30.53
C TYR A 73 6.32 1.77 30.47
N SER A 74 7.04 2.05 31.55
CA SER A 74 8.38 1.45 31.72
C SER A 74 8.26 -0.07 31.73
N ILE A 75 9.36 -0.79 31.54
CA ILE A 75 9.33 -2.27 31.55
C ILE A 75 8.80 -2.81 32.87
N THR A 76 9.21 -2.21 33.99
CA THR A 76 8.76 -2.60 35.33
C THR A 76 7.26 -2.37 35.50
N GLU A 77 6.76 -1.15 35.23
CA GLU A 77 5.33 -0.84 35.32
C GLU A 77 4.49 -1.66 34.34
N GLY A 78 5.04 -1.92 33.14
CA GLY A 78 4.38 -2.70 32.11
C GLY A 78 4.19 -4.16 32.53
N LEU A 79 5.19 -4.77 33.17
CA LEU A 79 5.09 -6.12 33.72
C LEU A 79 4.04 -6.21 34.84
N GLU A 80 4.00 -5.22 35.74
CA GLU A 80 2.96 -5.13 36.78
C GLU A 80 1.58 -5.02 36.15
N LYS A 81 1.44 -4.17 35.12
CA LYS A 81 0.18 -3.97 34.42
C LYS A 81 -0.26 -5.19 33.62
N ILE A 82 0.69 -5.91 33.01
CA ILE A 82 0.43 -7.18 32.34
C ILE A 82 -0.12 -8.20 33.32
N ALA A 83 0.47 -8.33 34.52
CA ALA A 83 -0.02 -9.29 35.50
C ALA A 83 -1.45 -8.99 35.97
N GLU A 84 -1.74 -7.72 36.30
CA GLU A 84 -3.09 -7.27 36.68
C GLU A 84 -4.13 -7.62 35.61
N LEU A 85 -3.82 -7.26 34.36
CA LEU A 85 -4.73 -7.45 33.23
C LEU A 85 -4.83 -8.91 32.79
N LEU A 86 -3.75 -9.68 32.92
CA LEU A 86 -3.72 -11.12 32.63
C LEU A 86 -4.62 -11.87 33.60
N ALA A 87 -4.59 -11.53 34.90
CA ALA A 87 -5.45 -12.11 35.92
C ALA A 87 -6.94 -11.95 35.56
N GLN A 88 -7.32 -10.82 34.95
CA GLN A 88 -8.69 -10.50 34.56
C GLN A 88 -9.06 -10.93 33.11
N SER A 89 -8.14 -11.52 32.36
CA SER A 89 -8.36 -11.93 30.96
C SER A 89 -8.51 -13.45 30.84
N LYS A 90 -9.48 -13.93 30.06
CA LYS A 90 -9.69 -15.38 29.85
C LYS A 90 -8.80 -16.00 28.79
N GLN A 91 -8.19 -15.18 27.94
CA GLN A 91 -7.29 -15.65 26.88
C GLN A 91 -6.12 -14.68 26.73
N ALA A 92 -4.93 -15.25 26.51
CA ALA A 92 -3.73 -14.51 26.21
C ALA A 92 -2.91 -15.22 25.13
N ASN A 93 -2.27 -14.47 24.25
CA ASN A 93 -1.35 -14.99 23.24
C ASN A 93 -0.06 -14.17 23.27
N LEU A 94 1.06 -14.82 23.55
CA LEU A 94 2.40 -14.28 23.47
C LEU A 94 3.01 -14.72 22.13
N PHE A 95 3.47 -13.76 21.36
CA PHE A 95 4.22 -14.00 20.13
C PHE A 95 5.67 -13.63 20.37
N THR A 96 6.57 -14.58 20.12
CA THR A 96 8.02 -14.37 20.15
C THR A 96 8.64 -14.71 18.80
N LEU A 97 9.93 -14.40 18.65
CA LEU A 97 10.70 -14.79 17.46
C LEU A 97 10.68 -16.30 17.22
N ASN A 98 10.74 -17.10 18.29
CA ASN A 98 11.01 -18.54 18.20
C ASN A 98 9.79 -19.42 18.50
N GLN A 99 8.75 -18.86 19.13
CA GLN A 99 7.55 -19.61 19.50
C GLN A 99 6.36 -18.69 19.72
N ASP A 100 5.17 -19.24 19.51
CA ASP A 100 3.92 -18.62 19.93
C ASP A 100 3.33 -19.43 21.09
N ILE A 101 2.96 -18.75 22.16
CA ILE A 101 2.41 -19.35 23.37
C ILE A 101 0.99 -18.82 23.57
N GLN A 102 0.03 -19.72 23.73
CA GLN A 102 -1.37 -19.41 23.97
C GLN A 102 -1.80 -19.92 25.34
N LEU A 103 -2.34 -19.02 26.15
CA LEU A 103 -3.01 -19.32 27.40
C LEU A 103 -4.52 -19.14 27.23
N LYS A 104 -5.29 -20.16 27.61
CA LYS A 104 -6.76 -20.09 27.72
C LYS A 104 -7.17 -20.59 29.09
N LYS A 105 -7.96 -19.79 29.82
CA LYS A 105 -8.43 -20.15 31.15
C LYS A 105 -9.92 -19.94 31.34
N ASN A 106 -10.50 -20.76 32.21
CA ASN A 106 -11.86 -20.61 32.73
C ASN A 106 -11.84 -20.72 34.26
N LYS A 107 -13.00 -20.70 34.92
CA LYS A 107 -13.07 -20.75 36.40
C LYS A 107 -12.52 -22.04 37.02
N LYS A 108 -12.35 -23.13 36.26
CA LYS A 108 -11.98 -24.47 36.76
C LYS A 108 -10.60 -24.95 36.30
N LYS A 109 -10.10 -24.46 35.17
CA LYS A 109 -8.82 -24.89 34.59
C LYS A 109 -8.18 -23.82 33.71
N ALA A 110 -6.87 -23.88 33.60
CA ALA A 110 -6.07 -23.17 32.59
C ALA A 110 -5.37 -24.17 31.66
N MET A 111 -5.17 -23.78 30.41
CA MET A 111 -4.44 -24.53 29.40
C MET A 111 -3.39 -23.62 28.77
N LEU A 112 -2.17 -24.13 28.67
CA LEU A 112 -1.04 -23.46 28.05
C LEU A 112 -0.56 -24.30 26.87
N ASN A 113 -0.60 -23.74 25.67
CA ASN A 113 -0.13 -24.39 24.45
C ASN A 113 1.01 -23.58 23.87
N SER A 114 2.13 -24.23 23.57
CA SER A 114 3.27 -23.61 22.88
C SER A 114 3.48 -24.24 21.52
N GLN A 115 3.73 -23.41 20.51
CA GLN A 115 4.07 -23.82 19.15
C GLN A 115 5.41 -23.20 18.78
N LYS A 116 6.43 -24.03 18.58
CA LYS A 116 7.74 -23.57 18.11
C LYS A 116 7.65 -23.18 16.63
N LYS A 117 8.23 -22.03 16.29
CA LYS A 117 8.45 -21.63 14.89
C LYS A 117 9.70 -22.34 14.39
N GLN A 118 9.66 -22.87 13.17
CA GLN A 118 10.87 -23.42 12.55
C GLN A 118 11.90 -22.29 12.40
N ALA A 119 13.11 -22.53 12.89
CA ALA A 119 14.20 -21.56 12.84
C ALA A 119 14.55 -21.28 11.38
N ALA A 120 14.31 -20.06 10.90
CA ALA A 120 15.02 -19.56 9.74
C ALA A 120 16.48 -19.36 10.18
N THR A 121 17.38 -20.19 9.68
CA THR A 121 18.81 -19.96 9.77
C THR A 121 19.15 -18.75 8.91
N ASP A 122 19.10 -17.56 9.49
CA ASP A 122 19.86 -16.42 8.99
C ASP A 122 20.33 -15.54 10.15
N LYS A 123 21.65 -15.39 10.15
CA LYS A 123 22.54 -14.51 10.90
C LYS A 123 21.96 -13.72 12.08
N VAL A 124 22.60 -13.93 13.22
CA VAL A 124 22.65 -13.01 14.36
C VAL A 124 23.23 -11.69 13.89
N GLU A 125 22.38 -10.79 13.42
CA GLU A 125 22.69 -9.36 13.35
C GLU A 125 22.24 -8.70 14.64
N GLN A 126 23.17 -7.95 15.21
CA GLN A 126 23.03 -7.23 16.45
C GLN A 126 21.75 -6.38 16.41
N GLN A 127 20.96 -6.51 17.48
CA GLN A 127 19.80 -5.68 17.74
C GLN A 127 20.21 -4.21 17.84
N GLN A 128 20.16 -3.54 16.69
CA GLN A 128 19.76 -2.15 16.61
C GLN A 128 18.24 -2.12 16.49
N HIS A 129 17.62 -1.24 17.27
CA HIS A 129 16.19 -0.95 17.21
C HIS A 129 15.83 -0.35 15.85
N ASN A 130 15.59 -1.25 14.91
CA ASN A 130 14.76 -1.04 13.76
C ASN A 130 14.53 -2.48 13.28
N ARG A 131 13.30 -2.99 13.31
CA ARG A 131 12.87 -3.60 12.05
C ARG A 131 13.02 -2.42 11.11
N GLU A 132 14.17 -2.27 10.43
CA GLU A 132 14.20 -1.43 9.26
C GLU A 132 13.08 -2.03 8.45
N LYS A 133 11.90 -1.36 8.46
CA LYS A 133 10.97 -1.46 7.36
C LYS A 133 11.89 -1.45 6.17
N GLN A 134 11.98 -2.51 5.37
CA GLN A 134 12.81 -2.49 4.18
C GLN A 134 12.53 -1.15 3.50
N ARG A 135 13.48 -0.22 3.62
CA ARG A 135 13.27 1.15 3.18
C ARG A 135 13.69 1.10 1.74
N TYR A 136 12.70 0.88 0.89
CA TYR A 136 12.93 0.80 -0.55
C TYR A 136 13.55 2.09 -1.09
N VAL A 137 13.33 3.22 -0.40
CA VAL A 137 13.98 4.50 -0.67
C VAL A 137 14.86 4.88 0.52
N GLN A 138 16.13 5.17 0.26
CA GLN A 138 17.05 5.62 1.30
C GLN A 138 16.71 7.06 1.69
N GLN A 139 16.64 7.34 2.99
CA GLN A 139 16.27 8.68 3.48
C GLN A 139 17.32 9.74 3.10
N GLN A 140 18.54 9.29 2.80
CA GLN A 140 19.67 10.13 2.40
C GLN A 140 19.74 10.35 0.88
N SER A 141 18.82 9.77 0.09
CA SER A 141 18.84 9.94 -1.37
C SER A 141 18.74 11.43 -1.75
N PRO A 142 19.68 11.97 -2.56
CA PRO A 142 19.80 13.41 -2.79
C PRO A 142 18.52 14.10 -3.28
N PHE A 143 17.75 13.42 -4.14
CA PHE A 143 16.52 13.95 -4.70
C PHE A 143 15.47 14.33 -3.64
N LEU A 144 15.46 13.66 -2.49
CA LEU A 144 14.50 13.93 -1.41
C LEU A 144 14.63 15.35 -0.86
N LYS A 145 15.87 15.87 -0.81
CA LYS A 145 16.16 17.23 -0.39
C LYS A 145 15.63 18.25 -1.40
N HIS A 146 15.93 18.05 -2.68
CA HIS A 146 15.47 18.93 -3.75
C HIS A 146 13.93 18.97 -3.87
N LEU A 147 13.27 17.84 -3.58
CA LEU A 147 11.81 17.75 -3.53
C LEU A 147 11.20 18.27 -2.22
N GLY A 148 12.02 18.72 -1.27
CA GLY A 148 11.59 19.26 0.04
C GLY A 148 11.03 18.21 1.00
N ILE A 149 11.26 16.92 0.75
CA ILE A 149 10.84 15.83 1.64
C ILE A 149 11.74 15.76 2.87
N THR A 150 13.04 15.99 2.67
CA THR A 150 14.03 16.06 3.76
C THR A 150 14.60 17.45 3.90
N ASP A 151 15.04 17.79 5.11
CA ASP A 151 15.84 18.99 5.37
C ASP A 151 17.31 18.81 4.96
N GLU A 152 18.12 19.85 5.19
CA GLU A 152 19.57 19.87 4.95
C GLU A 152 20.35 18.76 5.67
N LYS A 153 19.79 18.23 6.77
CA LYS A 153 20.38 17.15 7.58
C LYS A 153 19.86 15.76 7.18
N GLY A 154 19.03 15.68 6.14
CA GLY A 154 18.41 14.43 5.70
C GLY A 154 17.27 13.96 6.59
N GLN A 155 16.70 14.81 7.45
CA GLN A 155 15.54 14.46 8.28
C GLN A 155 14.25 14.77 7.55
N ILE A 156 13.26 13.87 7.66
CA ILE A 156 11.94 14.07 7.02
C ILE A 156 11.27 15.33 7.59
N VAL A 157 10.92 16.27 6.71
CA VAL A 157 10.17 17.46 7.07
C VAL A 157 8.78 17.04 7.60
N PRO A 158 8.33 17.51 8.78
CA PRO A 158 7.08 17.05 9.39
C PRO A 158 5.85 17.18 8.48
N SER A 159 5.75 18.27 7.71
CA SER A 159 4.67 18.50 6.74
C SER A 159 4.68 17.52 5.57
N MET A 160 5.83 16.90 5.28
CA MET A 160 6.01 15.92 4.19
C MET A 160 5.95 14.46 4.67
N ALA A 161 5.76 14.19 5.96
CA ALA A 161 5.71 12.83 6.49
C ALA A 161 4.65 11.95 5.80
N ARG A 162 3.50 12.53 5.42
CA ARG A 162 2.45 11.83 4.66
C ARG A 162 2.93 11.46 3.24
N LYS A 163 3.61 12.38 2.56
CA LYS A 163 4.17 12.16 1.23
C LYS A 163 5.27 11.09 1.27
N TRP A 164 6.14 11.14 2.28
CA TRP A 164 7.19 10.14 2.50
C TRP A 164 6.62 8.71 2.66
N LYS A 165 5.55 8.56 3.46
CA LYS A 165 4.85 7.27 3.60
C LYS A 165 4.26 6.79 2.26
N GLN A 166 3.65 7.70 1.49
CA GLN A 166 3.08 7.40 0.17
C GLN A 166 4.15 6.89 -0.80
N ILE A 167 5.31 7.54 -0.83
CA ILE A 167 6.45 7.15 -1.67
C ILE A 167 6.92 5.74 -1.32
N ASN A 168 7.20 5.47 -0.05
CA ASN A 168 7.68 4.15 0.37
C ASN A 168 6.67 3.04 0.07
N LYS A 169 5.37 3.30 0.29
CA LYS A 169 4.32 2.32 0.00
C LYS A 169 4.19 2.06 -1.51
N PHE A 170 4.38 3.08 -2.33
CA PHE A 170 4.38 2.92 -3.79
C PHE A 170 5.50 1.98 -4.24
N ILE A 171 6.72 2.21 -3.76
CA ILE A 171 7.86 1.35 -4.13
C ILE A 171 7.71 -0.06 -3.56
N GLU A 172 7.13 -0.22 -2.36
CA GLU A 172 6.77 -1.54 -1.83
C GLU A 172 5.79 -2.28 -2.77
N ILE A 173 4.77 -1.61 -3.30
CA ILE A 173 3.83 -2.25 -4.23
C ILE A 173 4.53 -2.59 -5.55
N PHE A 174 5.30 -1.64 -6.08
CA PHE A 174 6.04 -1.82 -7.32
C PHE A 174 6.99 -3.02 -7.22
N SER A 175 7.83 -3.08 -6.18
CA SER A 175 8.80 -4.16 -5.98
C SER A 175 8.14 -5.55 -5.91
N ASN A 176 7.08 -5.70 -5.12
CA ASN A 176 6.33 -6.95 -5.03
C ASN A 176 5.69 -7.37 -6.37
N ALA A 177 5.26 -6.41 -7.18
CA ALA A 177 4.72 -6.67 -8.51
C ALA A 177 5.84 -6.98 -9.52
N TYR A 178 6.98 -6.32 -9.37
CA TYR A 178 8.15 -6.46 -10.23
C TYR A 178 8.77 -7.85 -10.12
N GLU A 179 8.78 -8.45 -8.92
CA GLU A 179 9.18 -9.84 -8.71
C GLU A 179 8.30 -10.87 -9.45
N GLN A 180 7.08 -10.49 -9.83
CA GLN A 180 6.13 -11.38 -10.51
C GLN A 180 6.19 -11.29 -12.03
N ILE A 181 6.93 -10.32 -12.57
CA ILE A 181 7.24 -10.20 -14.00
C ILE A 181 8.67 -10.70 -14.22
N ASP A 182 9.08 -10.87 -15.48
CA ASP A 182 10.42 -11.34 -15.81
C ASP A 182 11.49 -10.32 -15.37
N ALA A 183 12.01 -10.49 -14.16
CA ALA A 183 13.02 -9.64 -13.55
C ALA A 183 14.41 -9.81 -14.16
N SER A 184 14.57 -10.66 -15.19
CA SER A 184 15.85 -10.82 -15.91
C SER A 184 16.21 -9.61 -16.77
N GLN A 185 15.22 -8.78 -17.13
CA GLN A 185 15.47 -7.56 -17.90
C GLN A 185 16.33 -6.58 -17.12
N GLN A 186 17.42 -6.15 -17.75
CA GLN A 186 18.37 -5.20 -17.17
C GLN A 186 17.96 -3.76 -17.43
N GLU A 187 17.39 -3.49 -18.59
CA GLU A 187 16.85 -2.19 -18.99
C GLU A 187 15.33 -2.20 -18.89
N LEU A 188 14.75 -1.16 -18.29
CA LEU A 188 13.31 -1.02 -18.09
C LEU A 188 12.82 0.32 -18.63
N ASN A 189 11.89 0.27 -19.58
CA ASN A 189 11.23 1.44 -20.15
C ASN A 189 9.98 1.76 -19.35
N ILE A 190 9.97 2.90 -18.68
CA ILE A 190 8.93 3.28 -17.73
C ILE A 190 8.38 4.64 -18.11
N VAL A 191 7.06 4.78 -18.09
CA VAL A 191 6.40 6.08 -18.31
C VAL A 191 5.44 6.36 -17.18
N ASP A 192 5.56 7.56 -16.60
CA ASP A 192 4.70 8.07 -15.53
C ASP A 192 3.84 9.22 -16.06
N PHE A 193 2.60 8.90 -16.43
CA PHE A 193 1.62 9.86 -16.93
C PHE A 193 0.99 10.66 -15.79
N GLY A 194 1.17 11.98 -15.83
CA GLY A 194 0.74 12.89 -14.77
C GLY A 194 1.73 12.91 -13.60
N SER A 195 3.04 12.91 -13.89
CA SER A 195 4.10 12.78 -12.90
C SER A 195 4.15 13.92 -11.86
N GLY A 196 3.56 15.09 -12.17
CA GLY A 196 3.54 16.23 -11.26
C GLY A 196 4.94 16.68 -10.87
N LYS A 197 5.21 16.75 -9.55
CA LYS A 197 6.55 17.07 -9.01
C LYS A 197 7.54 15.89 -9.04
N GLY A 198 7.19 14.78 -9.68
CA GLY A 198 8.08 13.63 -9.89
C GLY A 198 8.36 12.79 -8.64
N TYR A 199 7.71 13.01 -7.49
CA TYR A 199 8.03 12.31 -6.23
C TYR A 199 8.17 10.79 -6.35
N LEU A 200 7.27 10.17 -7.12
CA LEU A 200 7.24 8.71 -7.29
C LEU A 200 8.18 8.29 -8.42
N THR A 201 8.28 9.10 -9.47
CA THR A 201 9.20 8.94 -10.59
C THR A 201 10.67 8.91 -10.12
N PHE A 202 11.10 9.89 -9.31
CA PHE A 202 12.44 9.93 -8.73
C PHE A 202 12.70 8.77 -7.78
N ALA A 203 11.74 8.45 -6.92
CA ALA A 203 11.87 7.34 -5.98
C ALA A 203 11.98 5.98 -6.67
N LEU A 204 11.26 5.80 -7.79
CA LEU A 204 11.33 4.59 -8.59
C LEU A 204 12.67 4.47 -9.31
N TYR A 205 13.17 5.58 -9.87
CA TYR A 205 14.49 5.62 -10.47
C TYR A 205 15.59 5.22 -9.46
N ASP A 206 15.60 5.88 -8.30
CA ASP A 206 16.56 5.64 -7.20
C ASP A 206 16.52 4.18 -6.74
N TYR A 207 15.32 3.63 -6.55
CA TYR A 207 15.12 2.23 -6.17
C TYR A 207 15.69 1.26 -7.23
N LEU A 208 15.33 1.44 -8.50
CA LEU A 208 15.77 0.56 -9.58
C LEU A 208 17.28 0.62 -9.81
N GLN A 209 17.88 1.81 -9.70
CA GLN A 209 19.33 1.98 -9.77
C GLN A 209 20.03 1.24 -8.61
N ALA A 210 19.48 1.30 -7.40
CA ALA A 210 19.99 0.55 -6.25
C ALA A 210 19.86 -0.98 -6.43
N GLN A 211 18.88 -1.44 -7.22
CA GLN A 211 18.75 -2.85 -7.66
C GLN A 211 19.64 -3.19 -8.87
N GLN A 212 20.59 -2.31 -9.23
CA GLN A 212 21.50 -2.48 -10.38
C GLN A 212 20.76 -2.63 -11.71
N LYS A 213 19.57 -2.04 -11.86
CA LYS A 213 18.86 -1.96 -13.13
C LYS A 213 19.23 -0.67 -13.88
N THR A 214 18.89 -0.63 -15.17
CA THR A 214 18.99 0.55 -16.03
C THR A 214 17.57 1.09 -16.29
N PRO A 215 17.04 1.95 -15.41
CA PRO A 215 15.71 2.51 -15.58
C PRO A 215 15.73 3.64 -16.60
N LEU A 216 15.06 3.47 -17.74
CA LEU A 216 14.74 4.51 -18.70
C LEU A 216 13.35 5.05 -18.37
N ILE A 217 13.29 6.14 -17.60
CA ILE A 217 12.01 6.67 -17.09
C ILE A 217 11.70 8.02 -17.72
N THR A 218 10.48 8.16 -18.25
CA THR A 218 9.94 9.46 -18.68
C THR A 218 8.71 9.85 -17.85
N GLY A 219 8.81 10.98 -17.15
CA GLY A 219 7.65 11.63 -16.54
C GLY A 219 6.94 12.54 -17.53
N VAL A 220 5.65 12.33 -17.76
CA VAL A 220 4.83 13.16 -18.65
C VAL A 220 3.97 14.10 -17.80
N GLU A 221 4.10 15.40 -17.99
CA GLU A 221 3.37 16.42 -17.24
C GLU A 221 2.96 17.59 -18.14
N LEU A 222 1.74 18.10 -17.91
CA LEU A 222 1.15 19.18 -18.73
C LEU A 222 1.77 20.55 -18.48
N ARG A 223 2.34 20.77 -17.29
CA ARG A 223 2.80 22.08 -16.84
C ARG A 223 4.29 22.23 -17.05
N SER A 224 4.68 23.08 -17.99
CA SER A 224 6.08 23.41 -18.31
C SER A 224 6.93 23.71 -17.07
N ASN A 225 6.41 24.50 -16.12
CA ASN A 225 7.15 24.84 -14.90
C ASN A 225 7.44 23.64 -13.99
N LEU A 226 6.63 22.57 -14.03
CA LEU A 226 6.91 21.34 -13.31
C LEU A 226 7.87 20.43 -14.08
N VAL A 227 7.79 20.41 -15.41
CA VAL A 227 8.74 19.72 -16.27
C VAL A 227 10.14 20.30 -16.08
N GLU A 228 10.31 21.61 -16.18
CA GLU A 228 11.58 22.31 -15.93
C GLU A 228 12.11 22.07 -14.52
N PHE A 229 11.22 22.12 -13.51
CA PHE A 229 11.58 21.83 -12.12
C PHE A 229 12.13 20.41 -11.96
N CYS A 230 11.44 19.42 -12.52
CA CYS A 230 11.86 18.02 -12.44
C CYS A 230 13.13 17.76 -13.25
N GLN A 231 13.27 18.34 -14.45
CA GLN A 231 14.48 18.20 -15.27
C GLN A 231 15.71 18.73 -14.54
N ASN A 232 15.60 19.93 -13.95
CA ASN A 232 16.70 20.53 -13.18
C ASN A 232 17.12 19.65 -12.00
N ILE A 233 16.17 19.04 -11.29
CA ILE A 233 16.50 18.11 -10.20
C ILE A 233 17.20 16.86 -10.73
N ALA A 234 16.70 16.25 -11.81
CA ALA A 234 17.31 15.08 -12.42
C ALA A 234 18.78 15.34 -12.81
N ASP A 235 19.05 16.51 -13.41
CA ASP A 235 20.41 16.95 -13.76
C ASP A 235 21.27 17.15 -12.50
N GLN A 236 20.75 17.81 -11.46
CA GLN A 236 21.47 18.07 -10.20
C GLN A 236 21.86 16.80 -9.45
N VAL A 237 21.03 15.75 -9.50
CA VAL A 237 21.29 14.48 -8.82
C VAL A 237 21.96 13.43 -9.71
N GLY A 238 22.23 13.75 -10.98
CA GLY A 238 22.90 12.87 -11.93
C GLY A 238 22.05 11.68 -12.40
N PHE A 239 20.73 11.84 -12.46
CA PHE A 239 19.81 10.80 -12.93
C PHE A 239 19.70 10.84 -14.46
N ASN A 240 20.75 10.39 -15.13
CA ASN A 240 20.94 10.53 -16.59
C ASN A 240 19.88 9.81 -17.46
N HIS A 241 19.12 8.87 -16.91
CA HIS A 241 18.06 8.14 -17.61
C HIS A 241 16.66 8.49 -17.09
N LEU A 242 16.54 9.58 -16.34
CA LEU A 242 15.27 10.15 -15.92
C LEU A 242 15.02 11.44 -16.69
N ASP A 243 13.96 11.45 -17.47
CA ASP A 243 13.61 12.57 -18.33
C ASP A 243 12.17 13.02 -18.09
N PHE A 244 11.87 14.27 -18.44
CA PHE A 244 10.52 14.82 -18.35
C PHE A 244 10.07 15.40 -19.70
N PHE A 245 8.82 15.15 -20.04
CA PHE A 245 8.19 15.59 -21.27
C PHE A 245 6.97 16.46 -20.98
N GLU A 246 6.94 17.65 -21.59
CA GLU A 246 5.79 18.55 -21.54
C GLU A 246 4.69 18.05 -22.48
N GLY A 247 3.64 17.51 -21.91
CA GLY A 247 2.51 17.01 -22.68
C GLY A 247 1.51 16.20 -21.88
N ASP A 248 0.60 15.58 -22.62
CA ASP A 248 -0.41 14.67 -22.11
C ASP A 248 -0.14 13.23 -22.59
N VAL A 249 -0.81 12.26 -21.97
CA VAL A 249 -0.85 10.85 -22.40
C VAL A 249 -1.27 10.67 -23.85
N ARG A 250 -2.07 11.59 -24.39
CA ARG A 250 -2.52 11.59 -25.79
C ARG A 250 -1.41 12.04 -26.75
N THR A 251 -0.45 12.81 -26.25
CA THR A 251 0.60 13.42 -27.06
C THR A 251 1.93 12.71 -26.95
N TYR A 252 2.16 11.90 -25.92
CA TYR A 252 3.43 11.19 -25.73
C TYR A 252 3.32 9.72 -26.13
N HIS A 253 4.11 9.31 -27.13
CA HIS A 253 4.12 7.96 -27.67
C HIS A 253 5.49 7.32 -27.51
N PRO A 254 5.71 6.53 -26.43
CA PRO A 254 6.95 5.78 -26.30
C PRO A 254 6.98 4.64 -27.32
N GLU A 255 8.16 4.36 -27.88
CA GLU A 255 8.34 3.22 -28.80
C GLU A 255 8.23 1.88 -28.06
N LYS A 256 8.73 1.83 -26.82
CA LYS A 256 8.72 0.66 -25.94
C LYS A 256 8.24 1.05 -24.55
N LEU A 257 7.49 0.17 -23.91
CA LEU A 257 6.95 0.39 -22.57
C LEU A 257 6.90 -0.93 -21.80
N ASP A 258 7.69 -1.04 -20.73
CA ASP A 258 7.69 -2.21 -19.85
C ASP A 258 6.80 -1.96 -18.63
N VAL A 259 6.77 -0.73 -18.12
CA VAL A 259 5.94 -0.32 -16.97
C VAL A 259 5.22 0.99 -17.28
N MET A 260 3.89 0.97 -17.19
CA MET A 260 3.05 2.17 -17.29
C MET A 260 2.53 2.58 -15.92
N ILE A 261 2.73 3.85 -15.55
CA ILE A 261 2.25 4.44 -14.31
C ILE A 261 1.33 5.62 -14.65
N ALA A 262 0.20 5.72 -13.94
CA ALA A 262 -0.71 6.85 -14.05
C ALA A 262 -1.37 7.14 -12.69
N LEU A 263 -0.74 7.97 -11.87
CA LEU A 263 -1.21 8.29 -10.53
C LEU A 263 -1.81 9.69 -10.50
N HIS A 264 -3.14 9.75 -10.37
CA HIS A 264 -3.93 10.98 -10.50
C HIS A 264 -4.06 11.56 -11.91
N ALA A 265 -3.75 10.77 -12.96
CA ALA A 265 -4.33 11.01 -14.27
C ALA A 265 -5.85 11.07 -14.10
N CYS A 266 -6.46 12.20 -14.48
CA CYS A 266 -7.86 12.45 -14.16
C CYS A 266 -8.79 11.92 -15.26
N ASP A 267 -9.89 11.29 -14.84
CA ASP A 267 -11.00 10.91 -15.71
C ASP A 267 -10.53 10.03 -16.87
N ILE A 268 -10.78 10.41 -18.12
CA ILE A 268 -10.42 9.62 -19.31
C ILE A 268 -8.90 9.54 -19.54
N ALA A 269 -8.09 10.41 -18.93
CA ALA A 269 -6.63 10.33 -19.07
C ALA A 269 -6.08 9.00 -18.54
N THR A 270 -6.67 8.44 -17.47
CA THR A 270 -6.32 7.09 -17.01
C THR A 270 -6.63 6.03 -18.08
N ASP A 271 -7.73 6.18 -18.82
CA ASP A 271 -8.13 5.23 -19.87
C ASP A 271 -7.14 5.27 -21.05
N PHE A 272 -6.71 6.46 -21.48
CA PHE A 272 -5.63 6.58 -22.48
C PHE A 272 -4.31 5.97 -21.99
N ALA A 273 -3.97 6.15 -20.70
CA ALA A 273 -2.74 5.57 -20.15
C ALA A 273 -2.79 4.04 -20.14
N ILE A 274 -3.90 3.47 -19.68
CA ILE A 274 -4.15 2.02 -19.70
C ILE A 274 -4.11 1.50 -21.14
N HIS A 275 -4.76 2.19 -22.08
CA HIS A 275 -4.74 1.83 -23.49
C HIS A 275 -3.31 1.80 -24.05
N THR A 276 -2.48 2.81 -23.77
CA THR A 276 -1.06 2.82 -24.17
C THR A 276 -0.30 1.63 -23.56
N GLY A 277 -0.55 1.32 -22.28
CA GLY A 277 0.03 0.14 -21.62
C GLY A 277 -0.31 -1.18 -22.32
N ILE A 278 -1.59 -1.38 -22.66
CA ILE A 278 -2.04 -2.58 -23.37
C ILE A 278 -1.47 -2.63 -24.80
N ARG A 279 -1.58 -1.53 -25.54
CA ARG A 279 -1.15 -1.42 -26.95
C ARG A 279 0.35 -1.68 -27.12
N LEU A 280 1.17 -1.19 -26.20
CA LEU A 280 2.62 -1.40 -26.19
C LEU A 280 3.03 -2.65 -25.40
N ASN A 281 2.05 -3.46 -24.99
CA ASN A 281 2.27 -4.76 -24.41
C ASN A 281 3.06 -4.75 -23.10
N ALA A 282 2.86 -3.71 -22.29
CA ALA A 282 3.59 -3.48 -21.04
C ALA A 282 3.44 -4.66 -20.08
N SER A 283 4.53 -5.01 -19.40
CA SER A 283 4.56 -6.07 -18.39
C SER A 283 3.80 -5.68 -17.12
N MET A 284 3.75 -4.39 -16.81
CA MET A 284 3.08 -3.86 -15.63
C MET A 284 2.33 -2.55 -15.92
N ILE A 285 1.15 -2.42 -15.33
CA ILE A 285 0.29 -1.23 -15.37
C ILE A 285 -0.11 -0.88 -13.94
N MET A 286 0.18 0.35 -13.51
CA MET A 286 -0.12 0.86 -12.15
C MET A 286 -0.90 2.18 -12.24
N CYS A 287 -2.17 2.16 -11.84
CA CYS A 287 -3.02 3.34 -11.88
C CYS A 287 -3.62 3.65 -10.50
N ALA A 288 -3.69 4.92 -10.14
CA ALA A 288 -4.50 5.41 -9.02
C ALA A 288 -5.55 6.38 -9.59
N PRO A 289 -6.69 5.85 -10.06
CA PRO A 289 -7.76 6.66 -10.61
C PRO A 289 -8.27 7.66 -9.58
N CYS A 290 -8.60 8.86 -10.04
CA CYS A 290 -9.09 9.88 -9.12
C CYS A 290 -10.39 10.54 -9.53
N CYS A 291 -10.74 10.58 -10.82
CA CYS A 291 -11.96 11.24 -11.29
C CYS A 291 -12.75 10.29 -12.18
N HIS A 292 -14.08 10.39 -12.11
CA HIS A 292 -15.03 9.47 -12.74
C HIS A 292 -16.17 10.27 -13.36
N LYS A 293 -15.83 11.29 -14.16
CA LYS A 293 -16.80 12.22 -14.76
C LYS A 293 -17.44 11.64 -16.03
N GLU A 294 -16.81 10.66 -16.68
CA GLU A 294 -17.41 9.98 -17.84
C GLU A 294 -18.65 9.17 -17.46
N LEU A 295 -18.54 8.28 -16.46
CA LEU A 295 -19.62 7.34 -16.13
C LEU A 295 -20.71 7.97 -15.27
N ARG A 296 -20.35 8.91 -14.40
CA ARG A 296 -21.29 9.46 -13.42
C ARG A 296 -22.56 10.09 -14.04
N PRO A 297 -22.50 10.87 -15.14
CA PRO A 297 -23.70 11.41 -15.80
C PRO A 297 -24.55 10.35 -16.50
N GLN A 298 -23.96 9.22 -16.89
CA GLN A 298 -24.65 8.11 -17.56
C GLN A 298 -25.29 7.13 -16.55
N LEU A 299 -24.90 7.19 -15.28
CA LEU A 299 -25.24 6.18 -14.29
C LEU A 299 -26.74 6.20 -13.97
N GLN A 300 -27.45 5.18 -14.46
CA GLN A 300 -28.83 4.89 -14.12
C GLN A 300 -28.84 3.84 -13.01
N SER A 301 -29.47 4.18 -11.88
CA SER A 301 -29.56 3.25 -10.75
C SER A 301 -30.58 2.14 -11.08
N PRO A 302 -30.19 0.86 -10.96
CA PRO A 302 -31.15 -0.25 -11.05
C PRO A 302 -32.28 -0.08 -10.03
N GLU A 303 -33.50 -0.51 -10.36
CA GLU A 303 -34.69 -0.32 -9.51
C GLU A 303 -34.46 -0.71 -8.04
N VAL A 304 -33.83 -1.87 -7.82
CA VAL A 304 -33.50 -2.37 -6.47
C VAL A 304 -32.48 -1.51 -5.71
N LEU A 305 -31.61 -0.78 -6.42
CA LEU A 305 -30.57 0.07 -5.83
C LEU A 305 -30.97 1.54 -5.74
N GLN A 306 -32.05 1.97 -6.41
CA GLN A 306 -32.56 3.35 -6.39
C GLN A 306 -32.66 3.95 -4.97
N PRO A 307 -33.23 3.25 -3.96
CA PRO A 307 -33.36 3.81 -2.61
C PRO A 307 -32.02 4.13 -1.93
N MET A 308 -30.94 3.46 -2.33
CA MET A 308 -29.58 3.71 -1.82
C MET A 308 -28.84 4.75 -2.66
N LEU A 309 -28.99 4.69 -3.98
CA LEU A 309 -28.24 5.54 -4.90
C LEU A 309 -28.88 6.93 -5.12
N GLN A 310 -30.08 7.19 -4.58
CA GLN A 310 -30.65 8.55 -4.52
C GLN A 310 -29.78 9.52 -3.71
N PHE A 311 -28.97 9.02 -2.77
CA PHE A 311 -28.04 9.84 -1.99
C PHE A 311 -26.77 10.09 -2.79
N GLY A 312 -26.48 11.36 -3.10
CA GLY A 312 -25.39 11.74 -4.02
C GLY A 312 -23.99 11.23 -3.63
N ILE A 313 -23.73 11.00 -2.34
CA ILE A 313 -22.47 10.40 -1.87
C ILE A 313 -22.37 8.93 -2.29
N HIS A 314 -23.44 8.15 -2.11
CA HIS A 314 -23.48 6.75 -2.53
C HIS A 314 -23.43 6.62 -4.04
N ALA A 315 -24.15 7.47 -4.79
CA ALA A 315 -24.05 7.53 -6.25
C ALA A 315 -22.62 7.82 -6.72
N GLY A 316 -21.94 8.78 -6.06
CA GLY A 316 -20.54 9.10 -6.36
C GLY A 316 -19.60 7.91 -6.14
N GLN A 317 -19.73 7.22 -5.00
CA GLN A 317 -18.94 6.03 -4.69
C GLN A 317 -19.23 4.87 -5.65
N GLN A 318 -20.50 4.67 -6.01
CA GLN A 318 -20.90 3.65 -6.98
C GLN A 318 -20.32 3.92 -8.37
N ALA A 319 -20.33 5.18 -8.83
CA ALA A 319 -19.72 5.56 -10.10
C ALA A 319 -18.22 5.30 -10.11
N GLU A 320 -17.52 5.62 -9.01
CA GLU A 320 -16.10 5.31 -8.83
C GLU A 320 -15.84 3.80 -8.88
N MET A 321 -16.57 3.02 -8.06
CA MET A 321 -16.44 1.56 -8.04
C MET A 321 -16.70 0.93 -9.41
N LEU A 322 -17.75 1.39 -10.11
CA LEU A 322 -18.09 0.89 -11.43
C LEU A 322 -17.00 1.21 -12.45
N THR A 323 -16.50 2.45 -12.46
CA THR A 323 -15.43 2.87 -13.38
C THR A 323 -14.17 2.02 -13.20
N ASP A 324 -13.72 1.85 -11.95
CA ASP A 324 -12.51 1.09 -11.66
C ASP A 324 -12.69 -0.41 -11.94
N THR A 325 -13.91 -0.93 -11.71
CA THR A 325 -14.26 -2.31 -12.06
C THR A 325 -14.22 -2.53 -13.57
N LEU A 326 -14.79 -1.62 -14.37
CA LEU A 326 -14.75 -1.74 -15.83
C LEU A 326 -13.31 -1.70 -16.36
N ARG A 327 -12.47 -0.78 -15.86
CA ARG A 327 -11.04 -0.73 -16.19
C ARG A 327 -10.32 -2.02 -15.83
N ALA A 328 -10.56 -2.55 -14.64
CA ALA A 328 -9.95 -3.79 -14.19
C ALA A 328 -10.42 -5.02 -14.99
N LEU A 329 -11.69 -5.07 -15.38
CA LEU A 329 -12.21 -6.14 -16.22
C LEU A 329 -11.66 -6.04 -17.64
N LEU A 330 -11.52 -4.84 -18.21
CA LEU A 330 -10.88 -4.65 -19.52
C LEU A 330 -9.43 -5.14 -19.47
N LEU A 331 -8.64 -4.73 -18.48
CA LEU A 331 -7.27 -5.27 -18.30
C LEU A 331 -7.25 -6.81 -18.23
N LYS A 332 -8.17 -7.42 -17.47
CA LYS A 332 -8.29 -8.90 -17.41
C LYS A 332 -8.66 -9.52 -18.75
N ALA A 333 -9.63 -8.93 -19.45
CA ALA A 333 -10.01 -9.37 -20.79
C ALA A 333 -8.82 -9.33 -21.74
N TYR A 334 -7.91 -8.37 -21.53
CA TYR A 334 -6.69 -8.17 -22.31
C TYR A 334 -5.44 -8.90 -21.78
N GLY A 335 -5.60 -9.97 -20.98
CA GLY A 335 -4.50 -10.87 -20.62
C GLY A 335 -3.70 -10.49 -19.36
N TYR A 336 -4.16 -9.50 -18.60
CA TYR A 336 -3.52 -9.07 -17.36
C TYR A 336 -4.15 -9.73 -16.12
N GLU A 337 -3.32 -10.18 -15.18
CA GLU A 337 -3.78 -10.38 -13.81
C GLU A 337 -3.96 -9.01 -13.15
N THR A 338 -5.20 -8.68 -12.79
CA THR A 338 -5.54 -7.35 -12.27
C THR A 338 -6.09 -7.40 -10.85
N LYS A 339 -5.55 -6.53 -9.99
CA LYS A 339 -5.92 -6.34 -8.58
C LYS A 339 -6.36 -4.90 -8.36
N VAL A 340 -7.43 -4.72 -7.58
CA VAL A 340 -7.90 -3.41 -7.09
C VAL A 340 -7.84 -3.43 -5.58
N PHE A 341 -7.06 -2.55 -4.98
CA PHE A 341 -6.81 -2.55 -3.54
C PHE A 341 -6.52 -1.14 -3.00
N GLU A 342 -6.49 -1.01 -1.68
CA GLU A 342 -6.18 0.25 -1.02
C GLU A 342 -4.67 0.51 -1.00
N PHE A 343 -4.26 1.61 -1.63
CA PHE A 343 -2.89 2.04 -1.75
C PHE A 343 -2.31 2.55 -0.43
N VAL A 344 -3.03 3.46 0.23
CA VAL A 344 -2.65 4.07 1.52
C VAL A 344 -3.90 4.23 2.38
N SER A 345 -3.74 4.25 3.71
CA SER A 345 -4.86 4.42 4.64
C SER A 345 -5.72 5.63 4.30
N LEU A 346 -7.04 5.53 4.50
CA LEU A 346 -8.03 6.59 4.26
C LEU A 346 -7.72 7.88 5.05
N GLU A 347 -7.01 7.77 6.18
CA GLU A 347 -6.46 8.90 6.94
C GLU A 347 -5.53 9.80 6.10
N HIS A 348 -5.10 9.31 4.93
CA HIS A 348 -4.10 9.92 4.08
C HIS A 348 -4.58 10.20 2.65
N THR A 349 -5.85 9.99 2.28
CA THR A 349 -6.47 10.50 1.04
C THR A 349 -7.89 9.94 0.90
N SER A 350 -8.84 10.74 0.41
CA SER A 350 -10.18 10.27 0.04
C SER A 350 -10.20 9.45 -1.25
N LYS A 351 -9.09 9.43 -1.99
CA LYS A 351 -8.89 8.65 -3.23
C LYS A 351 -7.69 7.74 -3.02
N ASN A 352 -7.98 6.51 -2.60
CA ASN A 352 -6.99 5.57 -2.10
C ASN A 352 -6.96 4.23 -2.86
N LYS A 353 -7.71 4.07 -3.96
CA LYS A 353 -7.71 2.83 -4.74
C LYS A 353 -6.56 2.82 -5.75
N MET A 354 -5.92 1.67 -5.89
CA MET A 354 -4.93 1.38 -6.92
C MET A 354 -5.35 0.17 -7.74
N ILE A 355 -5.26 0.31 -9.05
CA ILE A 355 -5.36 -0.78 -10.01
C ILE A 355 -3.92 -1.19 -10.37
N LEU A 356 -3.56 -2.43 -10.04
CA LEU A 356 -2.31 -3.05 -10.45
C LEU A 356 -2.64 -4.17 -11.42
N ALA A 357 -2.05 -4.12 -12.61
CA ALA A 357 -2.16 -5.16 -13.61
C ALA A 357 -0.77 -5.66 -14.00
N THR A 358 -0.54 -6.96 -13.89
CA THR A 358 0.68 -7.63 -14.37
C THR A 358 0.33 -8.57 -15.50
N LYS A 359 1.12 -8.51 -16.57
CA LYS A 359 0.84 -9.28 -17.78
C LYS A 359 1.10 -10.77 -17.52
N ARG A 360 0.16 -11.62 -17.93
CA ARG A 360 0.27 -13.09 -17.76
C ARG A 360 0.30 -13.85 -19.07
N LYS A 361 -0.39 -13.34 -20.08
CA LYS A 361 -0.53 -14.01 -21.37
C LYS A 361 -0.55 -12.96 -22.47
N ASP A 362 0.16 -13.24 -23.56
CA ASP A 362 -0.13 -12.60 -24.82
C ASP A 362 -1.44 -13.17 -25.36
N ILE A 363 -2.34 -12.27 -25.76
CA ILE A 363 -3.64 -12.63 -26.30
C ILE A 363 -3.82 -12.00 -27.68
N LEU A 364 -4.51 -12.71 -28.57
CA LEU A 364 -4.89 -12.19 -29.89
C LEU A 364 -6.28 -11.53 -29.89
N GLN A 365 -7.12 -11.92 -28.93
CA GLN A 365 -8.51 -11.49 -28.82
C GLN A 365 -8.88 -11.42 -27.33
N PRO A 366 -9.72 -10.44 -26.92
CA PRO A 366 -10.11 -10.30 -25.52
C PRO A 366 -10.96 -11.50 -25.04
N ASP A 367 -10.84 -11.83 -23.75
CA ASP A 367 -11.63 -12.92 -23.15
C ASP A 367 -13.13 -12.62 -23.25
N ALA A 368 -13.83 -13.40 -24.08
CA ALA A 368 -15.25 -13.22 -24.37
C ALA A 368 -16.15 -13.30 -23.11
N LYS A 369 -15.78 -14.13 -22.12
CA LYS A 369 -16.56 -14.25 -20.87
C LYS A 369 -16.45 -12.97 -20.05
N ILE A 370 -15.27 -12.38 -19.99
CA ILE A 370 -15.04 -11.12 -19.26
C ILE A 370 -15.71 -9.97 -20.01
N MET A 371 -15.64 -9.95 -21.34
CA MET A 371 -16.37 -8.97 -22.17
C MET A 371 -17.89 -9.05 -21.95
N GLN A 372 -18.47 -10.25 -21.79
CA GLN A 372 -19.88 -10.39 -21.43
C GLN A 372 -20.20 -9.83 -20.04
N GLN A 373 -19.31 -9.98 -19.06
CA GLN A 373 -19.48 -9.38 -17.73
C GLN A 373 -19.45 -7.85 -17.79
N ILE A 374 -18.55 -7.28 -18.61
CA ILE A 374 -18.49 -5.83 -18.88
C ILE A 374 -19.82 -5.35 -19.46
N GLN A 375 -20.34 -6.01 -20.50
CA GLN A 375 -21.63 -5.63 -21.10
C GLN A 375 -22.80 -5.75 -20.11
N ALA A 376 -22.82 -6.79 -19.28
CA ALA A 376 -23.86 -6.97 -18.28
C ALA A 376 -23.85 -5.84 -17.23
N LEU A 377 -22.67 -5.43 -16.76
CA LEU A 377 -22.52 -4.29 -15.85
C LEU A 377 -22.94 -2.98 -16.50
N LYS A 378 -22.49 -2.73 -17.75
CA LYS A 378 -22.89 -1.55 -18.52
C LYS A 378 -24.40 -1.47 -18.70
N ALA A 379 -25.03 -2.56 -19.12
CA ALA A 379 -26.47 -2.66 -19.32
C ALA A 379 -27.24 -2.43 -18.01
N MET A 380 -26.79 -3.02 -16.90
CA MET A 380 -27.40 -2.84 -15.58
C MET A 380 -27.45 -1.37 -15.15
N TYR A 381 -26.37 -0.61 -15.41
CA TYR A 381 -26.25 0.79 -14.99
C TYR A 381 -26.54 1.81 -16.11
N GLY A 382 -27.02 1.38 -17.28
CA GLY A 382 -27.29 2.25 -18.42
C GLY A 382 -26.05 2.95 -18.99
N ILE A 383 -24.86 2.35 -18.87
CA ILE A 383 -23.62 2.93 -19.39
C ILE A 383 -23.50 2.67 -20.89
N GLU A 384 -23.56 3.73 -21.68
CA GLU A 384 -23.45 3.64 -23.14
C GLU A 384 -21.98 3.63 -23.57
N LYS A 385 -21.19 4.56 -23.02
CA LYS A 385 -19.82 4.83 -23.44
C LYS A 385 -18.85 4.71 -22.28
N GLN A 386 -17.72 4.04 -22.55
CA GLN A 386 -16.58 3.95 -21.66
C GLN A 386 -15.30 4.10 -22.50
N SER A 387 -14.47 5.08 -22.18
CA SER A 387 -13.36 5.51 -23.06
C SER A 387 -12.33 4.41 -23.32
N LEU A 388 -11.95 3.62 -22.30
CA LEU A 388 -10.95 2.55 -22.49
C LEU A 388 -11.46 1.46 -23.44
N GLU A 389 -12.73 1.07 -23.33
CA GLU A 389 -13.36 0.10 -24.23
C GLU A 389 -13.40 0.63 -25.66
N LEU A 390 -13.78 1.90 -25.85
CA LEU A 390 -13.81 2.52 -27.19
C LEU A 390 -12.41 2.62 -27.80
N LEU A 391 -11.40 2.97 -27.00
CA LEU A 391 -10.00 3.00 -27.44
C LEU A 391 -9.51 1.61 -27.87
N LEU A 392 -9.81 0.58 -27.07
CA LEU A 392 -9.42 -0.80 -27.37
C LEU A 392 -10.15 -1.41 -28.57
N GLN A 393 -11.24 -0.78 -29.02
CA GLN A 393 -12.00 -1.18 -30.21
C GLN A 393 -11.72 -0.27 -31.43
N ASP A 394 -10.74 0.64 -31.34
CA ASP A 394 -10.41 1.63 -32.36
C ASP A 394 -11.61 2.54 -32.75
N GLN A 395 -12.53 2.76 -31.82
CA GLN A 395 -13.74 3.59 -32.01
C GLN A 395 -13.58 5.03 -31.50
N MET A 396 -12.42 5.36 -30.92
CA MET A 396 -12.09 6.70 -30.45
C MET A 396 -10.71 7.10 -30.98
N PRO A 397 -10.59 8.24 -31.70
CA PRO A 397 -9.31 8.64 -32.28
C PRO A 397 -8.33 9.10 -31.20
N VAL A 398 -7.04 8.83 -31.43
CA VAL A 398 -5.92 9.41 -30.67
C VAL A 398 -5.37 10.57 -31.52
N GLU A 399 -5.70 11.81 -31.15
CA GLU A 399 -5.28 13.02 -31.89
C GLU A 399 -4.05 13.69 -31.25
N ASN A 400 -3.24 14.39 -32.07
CA ASN A 400 -2.03 15.15 -31.73
C ASN A 400 -0.82 14.33 -31.26
N ILE A 401 -0.18 13.65 -32.21
CA ILE A 401 1.00 12.80 -32.02
C ILE A 401 2.26 13.64 -31.81
N GLY A 402 2.85 13.57 -30.62
CA GLY A 402 4.24 13.98 -30.35
C GLY A 402 5.10 12.77 -29.95
N CYS A 403 6.38 12.81 -30.31
CA CYS A 403 7.39 11.91 -29.78
C CYS A 403 8.58 12.77 -29.33
N LYS A 404 9.19 12.45 -28.19
CA LYS A 404 10.54 12.94 -27.87
C LYS A 404 11.49 12.00 -28.61
N CYS A 405 12.07 12.49 -29.70
CA CYS A 405 13.02 11.78 -30.56
C CYS A 405 14.36 11.55 -29.86
#